data_AF-A0A7W5BJP4-F1
#
_entry.id   AF-A0A7W5BJP4-F1
#
_cell.length_a   1.000
_cell.length_b   1.000
_cell.length_c   1.000
_cell.angle_alpha   90.00
_cell.angle_beta   90.00
_cell.angle_gamma   90.00
#
_symmetry.space_group_name_H-M   'P 1'
#
loop_
_entity.id
_entity.type
_entity.pdbx_description
1 polymer ?
#
loop_
_entity_poly.entity_id
_entity_poly.type
_entity_poly.pdbx_seq_one_letter_code
_entity_poly.pdbx_strand_id
1 'polypeptide(L)' 'MKKSRFTEAQIMAVLRQAEGGVPVPELCREHGISSASFYKWRAKYGGMDASMM' A
#
# COMPACT_ATOMS: atom_id res chain seq x y z
N MET A 1 20.61 6.24 4.99
CA MET A 1 19.18 5.86 5.07
C MET A 1 18.97 4.65 4.17
N LYS A 2 18.53 3.50 4.70
CA LYS A 2 18.22 2.33 3.85
C LYS A 2 17.10 2.76 2.90
N LYS A 3 17.36 2.83 1.60
CA LYS A 3 16.32 3.08 0.59
C LYS A 3 15.29 1.97 0.78
N SER A 4 14.09 2.32 1.27
CA SER A 4 12.96 1.39 1.22
C SER A 4 12.81 0.95 -0.22
N ARG A 5 12.65 -0.36 -0.42
CA ARG A 5 12.52 -0.99 -1.73
C ARG A 5 11.28 -0.46 -2.51
N PHE A 6 10.36 0.17 -1.81
CA PHE A 6 9.17 0.84 -2.35
C PHE A 6 9.14 2.30 -1.92
N THR A 7 8.83 3.17 -2.87
CA THR A 7 8.58 4.60 -2.63
C THR A 7 7.18 4.82 -2.04
N GLU A 8 6.96 5.95 -1.36
CA GLU A 8 5.63 6.31 -0.83
C GLU A 8 4.57 6.37 -1.92
N ALA A 9 4.90 6.89 -3.11
CA ALA A 9 4.01 6.91 -4.26
C ALA A 9 3.60 5.49 -4.71
N GLN A 10 4.54 4.54 -4.76
CA GLN A 10 4.23 3.15 -5.07
C GLN A 10 3.33 2.52 -4.01
N ILE A 11 3.57 2.81 -2.73
CA ILE A 11 2.74 2.30 -1.63
C ILE A 11 1.31 2.84 -1.75
N MET A 12 1.14 4.14 -1.98
CA MET A 12 -0.18 4.76 -2.17
C MET A 12 -0.90 4.19 -3.40
N ALA A 13 -0.20 3.96 -4.51
CA ALA A 13 -0.79 3.35 -5.70
C ALA A 13 -1.32 1.93 -5.44
N VAL A 14 -0.60 1.11 -4.66
CA VAL A 14 -1.06 -0.23 -4.27
C VAL A 14 -2.27 -0.17 -3.34
N LEU A 15 -2.28 0.76 -2.36
CA LEU A 15 -3.41 0.94 -1.46
C LEU A 15 -4.67 1.37 -2.23
N ARG A 16 -4.54 2.32 -3.16
CA ARG A 16 -5.66 2.83 -3.96
C ARG A 16 -6.25 1.77 -4.90
N GLN A 17 -5.43 0.87 -5.43
CA GLN A 17 -5.93 -0.29 -6.19
C GLN A 17 -6.79 -1.21 -5.33
N ALA A 18 -6.38 -1.43 -4.07
CA ALA A 18 -7.18 -2.23 -3.14
C ALA A 18 -8.51 -1.54 -2.77
N GLU A 19 -8.52 -0.20 -2.67
CA GLU A 19 -9.76 0.59 -2.50
C GLU A 19 -10.65 0.54 -3.74
N GLY A 20 -10.05 0.44 -4.93
CA GLY A 20 -10.75 0.21 -6.20
C GLY A 20 -11.34 -1.20 -6.35
N GLY A 21 -11.28 -2.04 -5.31
CA GLY A 21 -11.87 -3.37 -5.29
C GLY A 21 -10.93 -4.49 -5.74
N VAL A 22 -9.64 -4.20 -6.02
CA VAL A 22 -8.68 -5.26 -6.35
C VAL A 22 -8.35 -6.06 -5.08
N PRO A 23 -8.43 -7.40 -5.11
CA PRO A 23 -8.14 -8.21 -3.95
C PRO A 23 -6.67 -8.10 -3.54
N VAL A 24 -6.45 -7.80 -2.26
CA VAL A 24 -5.11 -7.73 -1.62
C VAL A 24 -4.18 -8.91 -1.97
N PRO A 25 -4.61 -10.19 -1.98
CA PRO A 25 -3.70 -11.28 -2.34
C PRO A 25 -3.16 -11.21 -3.78
N GLU A 26 -3.94 -10.69 -4.73
CA GLU A 26 -3.48 -10.48 -6.11
C GLU A 26 -2.46 -9.34 -6.18
N LEU A 27 -2.76 -8.21 -5.52
CA LEU A 27 -1.80 -7.09 -5.40
C LEU A 27 -0.50 -7.53 -4.74
N CYS A 28 -0.57 -8.41 -3.74
CA CYS A 28 0.61 -8.97 -3.09
C CYS A 28 1.47 -9.78 -4.06
N ARG A 29 0.85 -10.61 -4.90
CA ARG A 29 1.55 -11.39 -5.92
C ARG A 29 2.13 -10.52 -7.03
N GLU A 30 1.35 -9.57 -7.55
CA GLU A 30 1.75 -8.69 -8.64
C GLU A 30 2.91 -7.76 -8.25
N HIS A 31 2.82 -7.13 -7.07
CA HIS A 31 3.83 -6.18 -6.60
C HIS A 31 4.99 -6.85 -5.86
N GLY A 32 4.94 -8.18 -5.68
CA GLY A 32 5.96 -8.95 -4.96
C GLY A 32 6.07 -8.57 -3.48
N ILE A 33 4.94 -8.27 -2.84
CA ILE A 33 4.86 -7.87 -1.44
C ILE A 33 4.07 -8.91 -0.64
N SER A 34 4.37 -9.04 0.65
CA SER A 34 3.53 -9.85 1.53
C SER A 34 2.29 -9.07 1.98
N SER A 35 1.21 -9.79 2.25
CA SER A 35 -0.01 -9.24 2.86
C SER A 35 0.28 -8.46 4.15
N ALA A 36 1.22 -8.94 4.97
CA ALA A 36 1.67 -8.23 6.15
C ALA A 36 2.24 -6.83 5.85
N SER A 37 2.99 -6.67 4.75
CA SER A 37 3.51 -5.37 4.31
C SER A 37 2.38 -4.46 3.86
N PHE A 38 1.42 -5.00 3.10
CA PHE A 38 0.24 -4.25 2.66
C PHE A 38 -0.55 -3.70 3.86
N TYR A 39 -0.84 -4.51 4.88
CA TYR A 39 -1.58 -4.03 6.05
C TYR A 39 -0.78 -3.02 6.89
N LYS A 40 0.55 -3.17 6.99
CA LYS A 40 1.41 -2.14 7.61
C LYS A 40 1.33 -0.81 6.85
N TRP A 41 1.31 -0.86 5.52
CA TRP A 41 1.14 0.34 4.70
C TRP A 41 -0.26 0.94 4.86
N ARG A 42 -1.31 0.12 4.88
CA ARG A 42 -2.67 0.60 5.13
C ARG A 42 -2.80 1.26 6.51
N ALA A 43 -2.16 0.71 7.54
CA ALA A 43 -2.14 1.34 8.87
C ALA A 43 -1.38 2.66 8.90
N LYS A 44 -0.26 2.77 8.16
CA LYS A 44 0.58 3.97 8.13
C LYS A 44 0.05 5.07 7.21
N TYR A 45 -0.45 4.71 6.04
CA TYR A 45 -0.80 5.64 4.96
C TYR A 45 -2.31 5.63 4.63
N GLY A 46 -3.06 4.60 5.03
CA GLY A 46 -4.50 4.50 4.73
C GLY A 46 -5.38 5.50 5.48
N GLY A 47 -4.86 6.16 6.52
CA GLY A 47 -5.51 7.31 7.17
C GLY A 47 -4.95 8.68 6.74
N MET A 48 -3.92 8.71 5.88
CA MET A 48 -3.27 9.96 5.47
C MET A 48 -4.12 10.74 4.45
N ASP A 49 -5.01 10.07 3.71
CA ASP A 49 -6.02 10.69 2.85
C ASP A 49 -7.12 11.38 3.68
N ALA A 50 -7.53 10.77 4.80
CA ALA A 50 -8.54 11.31 5.72
C ALA A 50 -8.06 12.53 6.53
N SER A 51 -6.74 12.77 6.60
CA SER A 51 -6.15 13.87 7.37
C SER A 51 -5.80 15.10 6.52
N MET A 52 -6.01 15.04 5.20
CA MET A 52 -5.88 16.19 4.28
C MET A 52 -7.24 16.82 3.92
N MET A 53 -8.28 16.56 4.72
CA MET A 53 -9.61 17.16 4.57
C MET A 53 -9.85 18.25 5.61
#